data_AF-A0A101A220-F1
#
_entry.id   AF-A0A101A220-F1
#
_cell.length_a   1.000
_cell.length_b   1.000
_cell.length_c   1.000
_cell.angle_alpha   90.00
_cell.angle_beta   90.00
_cell.angle_gamma   90.00
#
_symmetry.space_group_name_H-M   'P 1'
#
loop_
_entity.id
_entity.type
_entity.pdbx_description
1 polymer ?
#
loop_
_entity_poly.entity_id
_entity_poly.type
_entity_poly.pdbx_seq_one_letter_code
_entity_poly.pdbx_strand_id
1 'polypeptide(L)'
;MSVVDAFLSTWSRARASFGEGIPQDGAGLDYSARLESLRDEVAAATPGSEWTGAGADGYRDRNARQARTLGTLADLDRRLAVEVDRSAAVVAAGRRDLDAVRQWVIDAAATVPETPAREQMLWPVVSKGAGEVAEIIQRSHSDLAAIASRMRALGVEYEELGRPGP
;
A
#
# COMPACT_ATOMS: atom_id res chain seq x y z
N MET A 1 3.42 -36.49 -12.81
CA MET A 1 3.64 -35.19 -12.16
C MET A 1 4.37 -35.48 -10.85
N SER A 2 5.58 -34.95 -10.69
CA SER A 2 6.39 -35.16 -9.48
C SER A 2 5.88 -34.31 -8.31
N VAL A 3 6.32 -34.61 -7.08
CA VAL A 3 6.02 -33.77 -5.91
C VAL A 3 6.55 -32.34 -6.07
N VAL A 4 7.66 -32.17 -6.79
CA VAL A 4 8.23 -30.85 -7.10
C VAL A 4 7.36 -30.10 -8.11
N ASP A 5 6.83 -30.77 -9.14
CA ASP A 5 5.90 -30.14 -10.10
C ASP A 5 4.63 -29.63 -9.40
N ALA A 6 4.10 -30.42 -8.45
CA ALA A 6 2.94 -30.04 -7.65
C ALA A 6 3.23 -28.80 -6.78
N PHE A 7 4.42 -28.73 -6.18
CA PHE A 7 4.89 -27.54 -5.48
C PHE A 7 4.98 -26.33 -6.41
N LEU A 8 5.65 -26.46 -7.57
CA LEU A 8 5.83 -25.36 -8.52
C LEU A 8 4.49 -24.81 -9.04
N SER A 9 3.49 -25.68 -9.26
CA SER A 9 2.12 -25.26 -9.60
C SER A 9 1.45 -24.48 -8.47
N THR A 10 1.67 -24.88 -7.21
CA THR A 10 1.13 -24.17 -6.03
C THR A 10 1.81 -22.82 -5.84
N TRP A 11 3.14 -22.80 -5.91
CA TRP A 11 3.94 -21.57 -5.88
C TRP A 11 3.54 -20.61 -7.01
N SER A 12 3.34 -21.09 -8.23
CA SER A 12 2.98 -20.24 -9.38
C SER A 12 1.63 -19.55 -9.15
N ARG A 13 0.64 -20.27 -8.63
CA ARG A 13 -0.67 -19.70 -8.25
C ARG A 13 -0.54 -18.68 -7.11
N ALA A 14 0.29 -18.97 -6.11
CA ALA A 14 0.59 -18.03 -5.05
C ALA A 14 1.24 -16.75 -5.59
N ARG A 15 2.25 -16.88 -6.44
CA ARG A 15 2.99 -15.76 -7.03
C ARG A 15 2.12 -14.88 -7.91
N ALA A 16 1.14 -15.47 -8.60
CA ALA A 16 0.18 -14.75 -9.43
C ALA A 16 -0.80 -13.90 -8.62
N SER A 17 -1.10 -14.24 -7.36
CA SER A 17 -2.02 -13.42 -6.51
C SER A 17 -1.43 -12.05 -6.16
N PHE A 18 -0.11 -11.91 -6.25
CA PHE A 18 0.59 -10.64 -6.08
C PHE A 18 0.63 -9.78 -7.35
N GLY A 19 0.10 -10.27 -8.48
CA GLY A 19 0.14 -9.61 -9.78
C GLY A 19 1.55 -9.54 -10.39
N GLU A 20 1.68 -8.77 -11.46
CA GLU A 20 2.93 -8.58 -12.22
C GLU A 20 3.35 -7.10 -12.29
N GLY A 21 4.52 -6.83 -12.87
CA GLY A 21 5.05 -5.47 -13.08
C GLY A 21 5.60 -4.80 -11.82
N ILE A 22 5.94 -3.51 -11.88
CA ILE A 22 6.37 -2.75 -10.70
C ILE A 22 5.11 -2.32 -9.93
N PRO A 23 4.96 -2.68 -8.63
CA PRO A 23 3.85 -2.18 -7.83
C PRO A 23 3.82 -0.65 -7.85
N GLN A 24 2.65 -0.08 -8.08
CA GLN A 24 2.48 1.37 -8.11
C GLN A 24 2.67 1.95 -6.72
N ASP A 25 3.52 2.96 -6.61
CA ASP A 25 3.76 3.70 -5.37
C ASP A 25 2.70 4.81 -5.18
N GLY A 26 2.76 5.48 -4.03
CA GLY A 26 1.85 6.55 -3.64
C GLY A 26 2.18 7.90 -4.24
N ALA A 27 3.27 8.06 -4.99
CA ALA A 27 3.76 9.38 -5.42
C ALA A 27 2.74 10.12 -6.30
N GLY A 28 1.94 9.40 -7.09
CA GLY A 28 0.86 9.96 -7.92
C GLY A 28 -0.35 10.48 -7.13
N LEU A 29 -0.40 10.25 -5.82
CA LEU A 29 -1.47 10.68 -4.92
C LEU A 29 -1.03 11.80 -3.96
N ASP A 30 0.27 12.03 -3.78
CA ASP A 30 0.75 13.09 -2.90
C ASP A 30 0.78 14.45 -3.61
N TYR A 31 -0.35 15.17 -3.55
CA TYR A 31 -0.44 16.56 -3.98
C TYR A 31 -0.21 17.55 -2.82
N SER A 32 0.30 17.08 -1.68
CA SER A 32 0.37 17.88 -0.45
C SER A 32 1.17 19.18 -0.63
N ALA A 33 2.27 19.15 -1.36
CA ALA A 33 3.07 20.35 -1.63
C ALA A 33 2.28 21.45 -2.38
N ARG A 34 1.45 21.04 -3.35
CA ARG A 34 0.58 21.98 -4.09
C ARG A 34 -0.52 22.52 -3.18
N LEU A 35 -1.12 21.67 -2.36
CA LEU A 35 -2.19 22.05 -1.45
C LEU A 35 -1.69 23.00 -0.35
N GLU A 36 -0.48 22.79 0.16
CA GLU A 36 0.18 23.71 1.10
C GLU A 36 0.48 25.07 0.45
N SER A 37 0.96 25.09 -0.80
CA SER A 37 1.13 26.35 -1.54
C SER A 37 -0.18 27.12 -1.67
N LEU A 38 -1.27 26.42 -2.04
CA LEU A 38 -2.60 27.03 -2.13
C LEU A 38 -3.11 27.51 -0.77
N ARG A 39 -2.83 26.77 0.31
CA ARG A 39 -3.15 27.17 1.67
C ARG A 39 -2.47 28.48 2.02
N ASP A 40 -1.18 28.61 1.73
CA ASP A 40 -0.39 29.80 2.01
C ASP A 40 -0.89 31.01 1.20
N GLU A 41 -1.20 30.81 -0.09
CA GLU A 41 -1.80 31.84 -0.95
C GLU A 41 -3.14 32.36 -0.40
N VAL A 42 -4.03 31.44 -0.01
CA VAL A 42 -5.34 31.80 0.55
C VAL A 42 -5.20 32.48 1.93
N ALA A 43 -4.27 32.00 2.76
CA ALA A 43 -4.00 32.60 4.07
C ALA A 43 -3.43 34.02 3.95
N ALA A 44 -2.60 34.27 2.93
CA ALA A 44 -2.02 35.59 2.65
C ALA A 44 -3.01 36.57 1.99
N ALA A 45 -4.08 36.06 1.38
CA ALA A 45 -5.16 36.87 0.83
C ALA A 45 -6.01 37.48 1.96
N THR A 46 -5.50 38.50 2.64
CA THR A 46 -6.23 39.24 3.68
C THR A 46 -6.74 40.57 3.16
N PRO A 47 -7.84 41.12 3.71
CA PRO A 47 -8.25 42.50 3.43
C PRO A 47 -7.11 43.48 3.70
N GLY A 48 -6.85 44.40 2.77
CA GLY A 48 -5.91 45.51 2.98
C GLY A 48 -6.45 46.55 3.98
N SER A 49 -5.61 47.49 4.41
CA SER A 49 -5.95 48.48 5.45
C SER A 49 -7.17 49.36 5.13
N GLU A 50 -7.44 49.59 3.85
CA GLU A 50 -8.56 50.41 3.36
C GLU A 50 -9.90 49.66 3.37
N TRP A 51 -9.88 48.32 3.41
CA TRP A 51 -11.08 47.50 3.41
C TRP A 51 -11.40 47.01 4.82
N THR A 52 -12.40 47.65 5.43
CA THR A 52 -12.78 47.41 6.83
C THR A 52 -14.28 47.10 6.96
N GLY A 53 -14.70 46.72 8.16
CA GLY A 53 -16.09 46.40 8.49
C GLY A 53 -16.45 44.94 8.22
N ALA A 54 -17.72 44.59 8.44
CA ALA A 54 -18.19 43.20 8.48
C ALA A 54 -17.88 42.39 7.20
N GLY A 55 -17.82 43.04 6.03
CA GLY A 55 -17.43 42.38 4.79
C GLY A 55 -15.96 41.93 4.77
N ALA A 56 -15.06 42.77 5.29
CA ALA A 56 -13.64 42.45 5.39
C ALA A 56 -13.40 41.32 6.41
N ASP A 57 -14.09 41.37 7.55
CA ASP A 57 -14.01 40.31 8.57
C ASP A 57 -14.56 38.98 8.03
N GLY A 58 -15.70 39.00 7.35
CA GLY A 58 -16.28 37.83 6.71
C GLY A 58 -15.36 37.19 5.64
N TYR A 59 -14.67 38.02 4.84
CA TYR A 59 -13.69 37.54 3.88
C TYR A 59 -12.48 36.90 4.57
N ARG A 60 -11.91 37.56 5.59
CA ARG A 60 -10.80 37.00 6.40
C ARG A 60 -11.17 35.64 6.99
N ASP A 61 -12.36 35.52 7.56
CA ASP A 61 -12.86 34.29 8.15
C ASP A 61 -13.06 33.17 7.12
N ARG A 62 -13.57 33.51 5.92
CA ARG A 62 -13.72 32.56 4.81
C ARG A 62 -12.36 32.03 4.35
N ASN A 63 -11.39 32.91 4.14
CA ASN A 63 -10.04 32.52 3.72
C ASN A 63 -9.35 31.69 4.81
N ALA A 64 -9.50 32.05 6.08
CA ALA A 64 -8.96 31.25 7.18
C ALA A 64 -9.57 29.84 7.22
N ARG A 65 -10.88 29.68 6.96
CA ARG A 65 -11.52 28.36 6.83
C ARG A 65 -10.98 27.57 5.64
N GLN A 66 -10.88 28.19 4.47
CA GLN A 66 -10.38 27.54 3.27
C GLN A 66 -8.91 27.11 3.40
N ALA A 67 -8.06 27.95 4.01
CA ALA A 67 -6.68 27.62 4.31
C ALA A 67 -6.57 26.40 5.25
N ARG A 68 -7.43 26.29 6.26
CA ARG A 68 -7.50 25.09 7.12
C ARG A 68 -7.90 23.84 6.33
N THR A 69 -8.94 23.94 5.49
CA THR A 69 -9.38 22.84 4.64
C THR A 69 -8.26 22.35 3.72
N LEU A 70 -7.53 23.27 3.07
CA LEU A 70 -6.40 22.92 2.21
C LEU A 70 -5.27 22.23 2.97
N GLY A 71 -4.97 22.68 4.20
CA GLY A 71 -3.98 22.01 5.07
C GLY A 71 -4.41 20.59 5.47
N THR A 72 -5.68 20.39 5.81
CA THR A 72 -6.22 19.05 6.10
C THR A 72 -6.17 18.15 4.86
N LEU A 73 -6.53 18.64 3.67
CA LEU A 73 -6.37 17.87 2.42
C LEU A 73 -4.90 17.48 2.19
N ALA A 74 -3.97 18.40 2.40
CA ALA A 74 -2.55 18.13 2.21
C ALA A 74 -2.04 17.00 3.12
N ASP A 75 -2.46 17.00 4.39
CA ASP A 75 -2.12 15.91 5.33
C ASP A 75 -2.72 14.58 4.90
N LEU A 76 -4.00 14.57 4.49
CA LEU A 76 -4.68 13.37 4.04
C LEU A 76 -4.03 12.77 2.78
N ASP A 77 -3.69 13.59 1.78
CA ASP A 77 -3.04 13.13 0.54
C ASP A 77 -1.70 12.46 0.84
N ARG A 78 -0.90 13.08 1.71
CA ARG A 78 0.38 12.52 2.15
C ARG A 78 0.20 11.19 2.87
N ARG A 79 -0.75 11.10 3.79
CA ARG A 79 -1.02 9.87 4.55
C ARG A 79 -1.54 8.75 3.64
N LEU A 80 -2.38 9.08 2.66
CA LEU A 80 -2.87 8.12 1.68
C LEU A 80 -1.73 7.58 0.80
N ALA A 81 -0.87 8.47 0.29
CA ALA A 81 0.31 8.07 -0.48
C ALA A 81 1.20 7.07 0.29
N VAL A 82 1.46 7.34 1.57
CA VAL A 82 2.25 6.44 2.43
C VAL A 82 1.61 5.05 2.59
N GLU A 83 0.28 4.96 2.68
CA GLU A 83 -0.39 3.65 2.75
C GLU A 83 -0.34 2.88 1.41
N VAL A 84 -0.33 3.59 0.28
CA VAL A 84 -0.11 2.97 -1.03
C VAL A 84 1.33 2.47 -1.17
N ASP A 85 2.33 3.24 -0.72
CA ASP A 85 3.73 2.80 -0.64
C ASP A 85 3.88 1.53 0.19
N ARG A 86 3.21 1.48 1.34
CA ARG A 86 3.20 0.28 2.21
C ARG A 86 2.60 -0.92 1.49
N SER A 87 1.50 -0.74 0.76
CA SER A 87 0.88 -1.81 -0.02
C SER A 87 1.82 -2.32 -1.11
N ALA A 88 2.46 -1.41 -1.85
CA ALA A 88 3.46 -1.74 -2.87
C ALA A 88 4.64 -2.52 -2.29
N ALA A 89 5.13 -2.12 -1.10
CA ALA A 89 6.20 -2.80 -0.40
C ALA A 89 5.83 -4.22 0.04
N VAL A 90 4.62 -4.43 0.57
CA VAL A 90 4.11 -5.78 0.92
C VAL A 90 4.06 -6.67 -0.32
N VAL A 91 3.57 -6.14 -1.44
CA VAL A 91 3.52 -6.89 -2.70
C VAL A 91 4.92 -7.26 -3.19
N ALA A 92 5.85 -6.31 -3.21
CA ALA A 92 7.22 -6.54 -3.64
C ALA A 92 7.95 -7.56 -2.73
N ALA A 93 7.75 -7.47 -1.41
CA ALA A 93 8.31 -8.41 -0.45
C ALA A 93 7.74 -9.82 -0.64
N GLY A 94 6.42 -9.97 -0.72
CA GLY A 94 5.78 -11.29 -0.91
C GLY A 94 6.25 -11.99 -2.18
N ARG A 95 6.41 -11.25 -3.29
CA ARG A 95 6.98 -11.80 -4.53
C ARG A 95 8.41 -12.30 -4.34
N ARG A 96 9.27 -11.47 -3.74
CA ARG A 96 10.67 -11.82 -3.47
C ARG A 96 10.79 -13.05 -2.57
N ASP A 97 10.00 -13.10 -1.51
CA ASP A 97 10.00 -14.20 -0.55
C ASP A 97 9.52 -15.50 -1.23
N LEU A 98 8.45 -15.43 -2.02
CA LEU A 98 7.97 -16.59 -2.80
C LEU A 98 9.04 -17.08 -3.78
N ASP A 99 9.68 -16.17 -4.52
CA ASP A 99 10.74 -16.51 -5.48
C ASP A 99 11.92 -17.20 -4.77
N ALA A 100 12.28 -16.74 -3.56
CA ALA A 100 13.31 -17.36 -2.73
C ALA A 100 12.93 -18.77 -2.25
N VAL A 101 11.69 -18.99 -1.80
CA VAL A 101 11.22 -20.33 -1.40
C VAL A 101 11.24 -21.29 -2.59
N ARG A 102 10.83 -20.84 -3.78
CA ARG A 102 10.92 -21.66 -5.00
C ARG A 102 12.36 -22.06 -5.29
N GLN A 103 13.28 -21.10 -5.26
CA GLN A 103 14.69 -21.38 -5.54
C GLN A 103 15.25 -22.40 -4.55
N TRP A 104 14.96 -22.23 -3.26
CA TRP A 104 15.37 -23.18 -2.23
C TRP A 104 14.84 -24.60 -2.47
N VAL A 105 13.56 -24.78 -2.84
CA VAL A 105 13.01 -26.11 -3.16
C VAL A 105 13.70 -26.73 -4.39
N ILE A 106 13.94 -25.94 -5.44
CA ILE A 106 14.62 -26.41 -6.65
C ILE A 106 16.06 -26.87 -6.33
N ASP A 107 16.80 -26.05 -5.58
CA ASP A 107 18.18 -26.35 -5.21
C ASP A 107 18.26 -27.60 -4.32
N ALA A 108 17.38 -27.69 -3.32
CA ALA A 108 17.29 -28.88 -2.47
C ALA A 108 16.93 -30.12 -3.29
N ALA A 109 15.99 -30.03 -4.24
CA ALA A 109 15.61 -31.14 -5.09
C ALA A 109 16.72 -31.62 -6.04
N ALA A 110 17.61 -30.72 -6.45
CA ALA A 110 18.77 -31.04 -7.27
C ALA A 110 19.83 -31.87 -6.51
N THR A 111 19.84 -31.81 -5.17
CA THR A 111 20.75 -32.62 -4.33
C THR A 111 20.28 -34.05 -4.13
N VAL A 112 19.01 -34.36 -4.44
CA VAL A 112 18.43 -35.68 -4.19
C VAL A 112 18.70 -36.63 -5.38
N PRO A 113 19.38 -37.78 -5.15
CA PRO A 113 19.72 -38.72 -6.22
C PRO A 113 18.51 -39.29 -6.95
N GLU A 114 18.66 -39.54 -8.26
CA GLU A 114 17.66 -40.17 -9.12
C GLU A 114 17.54 -41.68 -8.84
N THR A 115 16.83 -42.01 -7.77
CA THR A 115 16.50 -43.38 -7.37
C THR A 115 14.99 -43.59 -7.36
N PRO A 116 14.49 -44.85 -7.35
CA PRO A 116 13.06 -45.13 -7.21
C PRO A 116 12.42 -44.52 -5.95
N ALA A 117 13.21 -44.22 -4.91
CA ALA A 117 12.74 -43.60 -3.67
C ALA A 117 12.79 -42.06 -3.69
N ARG A 118 13.23 -41.43 -4.79
CA ARG A 118 13.46 -39.98 -4.89
C ARG A 118 12.25 -39.14 -4.48
N GLU A 119 11.05 -39.48 -4.98
CA GLU A 119 9.82 -38.75 -4.66
C GLU A 119 9.54 -38.73 -3.15
N GLN A 120 9.81 -39.85 -2.46
CA GLN A 120 9.64 -39.96 -1.01
C GLN A 120 10.68 -39.14 -0.25
N MET A 121 11.92 -39.09 -0.75
CA MET A 121 12.99 -38.27 -0.20
C MET A 121 12.76 -36.77 -0.38
N LEU A 122 12.04 -36.35 -1.43
CA LEU A 122 11.71 -34.95 -1.72
C LEU A 122 10.54 -34.43 -0.87
N TRP A 123 9.72 -35.31 -0.29
CA TRP A 123 8.52 -34.93 0.43
C TRP A 123 8.73 -33.92 1.57
N PRO A 124 9.76 -34.03 2.44
CA PRO A 124 9.99 -33.07 3.50
C PRO A 124 10.34 -31.66 2.98
N VAL A 125 11.13 -31.58 1.90
CA VAL A 125 11.51 -30.31 1.26
C VAL A 125 10.29 -29.63 0.68
N VAL A 126 9.48 -30.37 -0.09
CA VAL A 126 8.25 -29.87 -0.70
C VAL A 126 7.23 -29.44 0.36
N SER A 127 7.06 -30.23 1.43
CA SER A 127 6.13 -29.92 2.51
C SER A 127 6.51 -28.64 3.24
N LYS A 128 7.81 -28.45 3.53
CA LYS A 128 8.31 -27.22 4.13
C LYS A 128 8.10 -26.03 3.20
N GLY A 129 8.47 -26.14 1.92
CA GLY A 129 8.28 -25.06 0.95
C GLY A 129 6.82 -24.66 0.79
N ALA A 130 5.90 -25.63 0.73
CA ALA A 130 4.47 -25.36 0.68
C ALA A 130 3.96 -24.64 1.95
N GLY A 131 4.48 -25.00 3.12
CA GLY A 131 4.20 -24.31 4.39
C GLY A 131 4.67 -22.86 4.38
N GLU A 132 5.90 -22.59 3.94
CA GLU A 132 6.45 -21.24 3.83
C GLU A 132 5.65 -20.38 2.82
N VAL A 133 5.24 -20.95 1.69
CA VAL A 133 4.33 -20.27 0.73
C VAL A 133 3.02 -19.87 1.41
N ALA A 134 2.40 -20.76 2.17
CA ALA A 134 1.15 -20.48 2.87
C ALA A 134 1.33 -19.35 3.92
N GLU A 135 2.43 -19.38 4.67
CA GLU A 135 2.76 -18.34 5.65
C GLU A 135 2.95 -16.97 4.99
N ILE A 136 3.69 -16.89 3.88
CA ILE A 136 3.90 -15.65 3.14
C ILE A 136 2.57 -15.05 2.67
N ILE A 137 1.68 -15.88 2.11
CA ILE A 137 0.35 -15.43 1.67
C ILE A 137 -0.45 -14.91 2.86
N GLN A 138 -0.49 -15.64 3.97
CA GLN A 138 -1.28 -15.27 5.14
C GLN A 138 -0.79 -13.97 5.78
N ARG A 139 0.53 -13.82 5.94
CA ARG A 139 1.16 -12.59 6.44
C ARG A 139 0.85 -11.41 5.52
N SER A 140 1.09 -11.57 4.22
CA SER A 140 0.84 -10.50 3.24
C SER A 140 -0.64 -10.09 3.19
N HIS A 141 -1.55 -11.06 3.29
CA HIS A 141 -2.99 -10.78 3.37
C HIS A 141 -3.35 -9.99 4.63
N SER A 142 -2.81 -10.37 5.79
CA SER A 142 -3.04 -9.65 7.05
C SER A 142 -2.52 -8.20 6.97
N ASP A 143 -1.31 -8.01 6.43
CA ASP A 143 -0.71 -6.69 6.28
C ASP A 143 -1.53 -5.80 5.33
N LEU A 144 -1.94 -6.34 4.17
CA LEU A 144 -2.79 -5.63 3.22
C LEU A 144 -4.18 -5.32 3.80
N ALA A 145 -4.77 -6.22 4.58
CA ALA A 145 -6.06 -5.97 5.23
C ALA A 145 -5.96 -4.84 6.26
N ALA A 146 -4.86 -4.78 7.03
CA ALA A 146 -4.59 -3.69 7.96
C ALA A 146 -4.40 -2.36 7.23
N ILE A 147 -3.64 -2.34 6.13
CA ILE A 147 -3.46 -1.16 5.28
C ILE A 147 -4.81 -0.69 4.71
N ALA A 148 -5.61 -1.60 4.14
CA ALA A 148 -6.93 -1.29 3.61
C ALA A 148 -7.88 -0.72 4.69
N SER A 149 -7.73 -1.12 5.95
CA SER A 149 -8.47 -0.51 7.05
C SER A 149 -8.06 0.92 7.32
N ARG A 150 -6.76 1.23 7.27
CA ARG A 150 -6.27 2.61 7.43
C ARG A 150 -6.68 3.50 6.26
N MET A 151 -6.60 3.01 5.02
CA MET A 151 -7.08 3.75 3.85
C MET A 151 -8.58 4.05 3.91
N ARG A 152 -9.39 3.12 4.42
CA ARG A 152 -10.83 3.38 4.65
C ARG A 152 -11.06 4.46 5.71
N ALA A 153 -10.28 4.46 6.79
CA ALA A 153 -10.36 5.52 7.80
C ALA A 153 -10.01 6.90 7.20
N LEU A 154 -8.95 6.98 6.38
CA LEU A 154 -8.63 8.19 5.63
C LEU A 154 -9.78 8.61 4.71
N GLY A 155 -10.43 7.66 4.04
CA GLY A 155 -11.62 7.93 3.22
C GLY A 155 -12.75 8.61 3.99
N VAL A 156 -13.00 8.20 5.23
CA VAL A 156 -13.98 8.87 6.10
C VAL A 156 -13.54 10.30 6.43
N GLU A 157 -12.27 10.55 6.71
CA GLU A 157 -11.75 11.90 6.96
C GLU A 157 -11.92 12.81 5.72
N TYR A 158 -11.72 12.29 4.50
CA TYR A 158 -12.02 13.02 3.27
C TYR A 158 -13.51 13.34 3.12
N GLU A 159 -14.39 12.38 3.40
CA GLU A 159 -15.84 12.58 3.33
C GLU A 159 -16.32 13.65 4.32
N GLU A 160 -15.78 13.66 5.54
CA GLU A 160 -16.09 14.67 6.56
C GLU A 160 -15.70 16.08 6.10
N LEU A 161 -14.57 16.21 5.41
CA LEU A 161 -14.12 17.48 4.88
C LEU A 161 -14.99 18.00 3.72
N GLY A 162 -15.57 17.09 2.94
CA GLY A 162 -16.48 17.40 1.83
C GLY A 162 -17.92 17.70 2.25
N ARG A 163 -18.29 17.45 3.51
CA ARG A 163 -19.64 17.77 4.01
C ARG A 163 -19.79 19.30 4.17
N PRO A 164 -20.94 19.86 3.77
CA PRO A 164 -21.26 21.25 4.11
C PRO A 164 -21.19 21.40 5.63
N GLY A 165 -20.43 22.38 6.12
CA GLY A 165 -20.51 22.79 7.52
C GLY A 165 -21.93 23.26 7.88
N PRO A 166 -22.29 23.32 9.18
CA PRO A 166 -23.57 23.88 9.61
C PRO A 166 -23.77 25.33 9.13
#